data_AF-A0A3L7TLC8-F1
#
_entry.id   AF-A0A3L7TLC8-F1
#
_cell.length_a   1.000
_cell.length_b   1.000
_cell.length_c   1.000
_cell.angle_alpha   90.00
_cell.angle_beta   90.00
_cell.angle_gamma   90.00
#
_symmetry.space_group_name_H-M   'P 1'
#
loop_
_entity.id
_entity.type
_entity.pdbx_description
1 polymer ?
#
loop_
_entity_poly.entity_id
_entity_poly.type
_entity_poly.pdbx_seq_one_letter_code
_entity_poly.pdbx_strand_id
1 'polypeptide(L)'
;MLENAVISLLVTLSSFSRCGAPLPIVPTEHEGEKTHGSTIRGDILAGPTVDLSIEATRRIRPTIVRRDFSGSIVRASAQPGRDALDAMDAARGIYALNDAERKALERVSAARSAAFDALLSKNYRGIFALQNVSARITSAQLLVRIGAMSDLVRVLLSFKPYFDRGVFLDEFERADGVRATTVAHARELERRYFDTLVREAQVAQSGAQTGGQTDRTEFAIRTRLDLEHVGMLLKEAIEAKIAFAAAEFEVFARTLDLSGTQAEQVRTALTPLFLAKLTGDDSPAMQRDAYREVYALLEPQQRRAFLDFAAKQRSLRAAK
;
A
#
# COMPACT_ATOMS: atom_id res chain seq x y z
N MET A 1 12.44 -13.04 -19.96
CA MET A 1 11.11 -12.37 -19.97
C MET A 1 10.47 -12.35 -18.59
N LEU A 2 10.31 -13.49 -17.89
CA LEU A 2 9.89 -13.49 -16.48
C LEU A 2 10.82 -12.69 -15.56
N GLU A 3 12.13 -12.73 -15.83
CA GLU A 3 13.16 -12.09 -15.00
C GLU A 3 12.92 -10.59 -14.75
N ASN A 4 12.60 -9.81 -15.79
CA ASN A 4 12.32 -8.36 -15.64
C ASN A 4 11.02 -8.06 -14.89
N ALA A 5 10.00 -8.89 -15.08
CA ALA A 5 8.70 -8.74 -14.42
C ALA A 5 8.79 -9.11 -12.93
N VAL A 6 9.60 -10.13 -12.63
CA VAL A 6 9.93 -10.56 -11.28
C VAL A 6 10.82 -9.52 -10.57
N ILE A 7 11.82 -8.95 -11.25
CA ILE A 7 12.62 -7.84 -10.72
C ILE A 7 11.71 -6.63 -10.37
N SER A 8 10.70 -6.30 -11.18
CA SER A 8 9.78 -5.19 -10.86
C SER A 8 8.95 -5.47 -9.60
N LEU A 9 8.35 -6.67 -9.50
CA LEU A 9 7.66 -7.13 -8.29
C LEU A 9 8.57 -7.06 -7.05
N LEU A 10 9.85 -7.41 -7.22
CA LEU A 10 10.84 -7.42 -6.16
C LEU A 10 11.36 -6.02 -5.80
N VAL A 11 11.33 -5.05 -6.73
CA VAL A 11 11.61 -3.63 -6.44
C VAL A 11 10.47 -3.04 -5.60
N THR A 12 9.21 -3.36 -5.94
CA THR A 12 8.04 -2.97 -5.14
C THR A 12 8.10 -3.60 -3.74
N LEU A 13 8.48 -4.87 -3.63
CA LEU A 13 8.62 -5.57 -2.35
C LEU A 13 9.87 -5.14 -1.56
N SER A 14 11.00 -4.82 -2.18
CA SER A 14 12.23 -4.41 -1.48
C SER A 14 12.14 -3.00 -0.88
N SER A 15 11.20 -2.19 -1.36
CA SER A 15 10.80 -0.93 -0.72
C SER A 15 10.24 -1.13 0.70
N PHE A 16 9.81 -2.36 1.07
CA PHE A 16 9.46 -2.71 2.47
C PHE A 16 10.62 -2.54 3.43
N SER A 17 11.82 -2.95 3.05
CA SER A 17 12.98 -2.98 3.96
C SER A 17 13.46 -1.57 4.34
N ARG A 18 12.99 -0.53 3.64
CA ARG A 18 13.36 0.88 3.89
C ARG A 18 12.30 1.68 4.64
N CYS A 19 11.18 1.07 5.02
CA CYS A 19 10.23 1.70 5.94
C CYS A 19 10.76 1.63 7.38
N GLY A 20 11.91 2.25 7.64
CA GLY A 20 12.13 2.88 8.93
C GLY A 20 11.15 4.03 9.03
N ALA A 21 10.35 4.07 10.09
CA ALA A 21 9.37 5.12 10.32
C ALA A 21 10.01 6.50 10.04
N PRO A 22 9.34 7.42 9.32
CA PRO A 22 9.82 8.79 9.22
C PRO A 22 9.92 9.36 10.63
N LEU A 23 11.12 9.79 11.02
CA LEU A 23 11.34 10.51 12.27
C LEU A 23 10.34 11.68 12.33
N PRO A 24 9.66 11.90 13.47
CA PRO A 24 8.85 13.10 13.63
C PRO A 24 9.77 14.32 13.53
N ILE A 25 9.48 15.19 12.58
CA ILE A 25 10.08 16.52 12.49
C ILE A 25 9.60 17.28 13.72
N VAL A 26 10.45 17.40 14.73
CA VAL A 26 10.25 18.28 15.88
C VAL A 26 10.34 19.72 15.37
N PRO A 27 9.30 20.55 15.50
CA PRO A 27 9.43 21.97 15.20
C PRO A 27 10.29 22.60 16.29
N THR A 28 11.49 23.07 15.92
CA THR A 28 12.29 23.95 16.77
C THR A 28 11.61 25.31 16.84
N GLU A 29 11.05 25.61 18.01
CA GLU A 29 10.69 26.98 18.40
C GLU A 29 11.96 27.82 18.41
N HIS A 30 12.03 28.81 17.52
CA HIS A 30 12.95 29.93 17.65
C HIS A 30 12.13 31.18 17.94
N GLU A 31 12.11 31.54 19.22
CA GLU A 31 11.76 32.89 19.64
C GLU A 31 12.86 33.88 19.22
N GLY A 32 12.42 34.93 18.53
CA GLY A 32 12.93 36.30 18.69
C GLY A 32 14.22 36.68 17.97
N GLU A 33 14.10 37.40 16.84
CA GLU A 33 14.96 38.57 16.65
C GLU A 33 14.36 39.69 15.76
N LYS A 34 14.30 40.86 16.40
CA LYS A 34 14.15 42.26 15.99
C LYS A 34 14.19 42.62 14.50
N THR A 35 13.11 43.28 14.10
CA THR A 35 13.03 44.50 13.26
C THR A 35 14.32 45.04 12.63
N HIS A 36 14.37 45.06 11.29
CA HIS A 36 14.90 46.20 10.54
C HIS A 36 14.08 46.41 9.26
N GLY A 37 13.59 47.63 9.11
CA GLY A 37 12.83 48.07 7.95
C GLY A 37 13.69 48.09 6.70
N SER A 38 13.16 47.51 5.63
CA SER A 38 13.59 47.81 4.27
C SER A 38 12.34 47.86 3.41
N THR A 39 11.93 49.09 3.12
CA THR A 39 10.92 49.42 2.14
C THR A 39 11.46 49.07 0.76
N ILE A 40 11.22 47.84 0.30
CA ILE A 40 11.39 47.49 -1.11
C ILE A 40 10.01 47.43 -1.73
N ARG A 41 9.62 48.55 -2.37
CA ARG A 41 8.65 48.54 -3.45
C ARG A 41 9.27 47.73 -4.59
N GLY A 42 8.93 46.45 -4.66
CA GLY A 42 9.21 45.59 -5.80
C GLY A 42 7.88 45.18 -6.39
N ASP A 43 7.62 45.63 -7.61
CA ASP A 43 6.48 45.23 -8.43
C ASP A 43 6.25 43.71 -8.36
N ILE A 44 5.12 43.32 -7.78
CA ILE A 44 4.62 41.96 -7.90
C ILE A 44 4.27 41.82 -9.38
N LEU A 45 5.13 41.09 -10.11
CA LEU A 45 4.80 40.50 -11.41
C LEU A 45 3.52 39.68 -11.21
N ALA A 46 2.38 40.28 -11.53
CA ALA A 46 1.11 39.61 -11.62
C ALA A 46 1.22 38.60 -12.76
N GLY A 47 1.59 37.36 -12.42
CA GLY A 47 1.32 36.22 -13.28
C GLY A 47 -0.18 36.16 -13.58
N PRO A 48 -0.60 35.54 -14.69
CA PRO A 48 -2.01 35.46 -15.04
C PRO A 48 -2.80 34.91 -13.86
N THR A 49 -3.67 35.75 -13.28
CA THR A 49 -4.58 35.35 -12.23
C THR A 49 -5.55 34.36 -12.85
N VAL A 50 -5.28 33.06 -12.65
CA VAL A 50 -6.19 32.01 -13.10
C VAL A 50 -7.45 32.16 -12.27
N ASP A 51 -8.53 32.56 -12.94
CA ASP A 51 -9.84 32.69 -12.33
C ASP A 51 -10.36 31.29 -11.96
N LEU A 52 -10.10 30.87 -10.72
CA LEU A 52 -10.53 29.58 -10.16
C LEU A 52 -12.06 29.40 -10.20
N SER A 53 -12.83 30.47 -10.42
CA SER A 53 -14.28 30.40 -10.59
C SER A 53 -14.71 29.76 -11.92
N ILE A 54 -13.86 29.79 -12.95
CA ILE A 54 -14.14 29.16 -14.26
C ILE A 54 -13.86 27.64 -14.22
N GLU A 55 -12.92 27.19 -13.37
CA GLU A 55 -12.65 25.76 -13.15
C GLU A 55 -13.82 25.02 -12.49
N ALA A 56 -14.63 25.70 -11.67
CA ALA A 56 -15.81 25.12 -11.02
C ALA A 56 -16.91 24.69 -12.02
N THR A 57 -16.89 25.20 -13.26
CA THR A 57 -17.90 24.91 -14.30
C THR A 57 -17.38 24.08 -15.48
N ARG A 58 -16.09 23.79 -15.57
CA ARG A 58 -15.64 22.74 -16.49
C ARG A 58 -16.21 21.44 -15.96
N ARG A 59 -17.01 20.74 -16.77
CA ARG A 59 -17.31 19.31 -16.53
C ARG A 59 -15.97 18.59 -16.52
N ILE A 60 -15.36 18.44 -15.34
CA ILE A 60 -14.12 17.71 -15.16
C ILE A 60 -14.47 16.27 -15.53
N ARG A 61 -14.01 15.84 -16.71
CA ARG A 61 -14.13 14.43 -17.07
C ARG A 61 -13.31 13.66 -16.05
N PRO A 62 -13.90 12.67 -15.36
CA PRO A 62 -13.15 11.88 -14.40
C PRO A 62 -11.95 11.23 -15.10
N THR A 63 -10.82 11.18 -14.40
CA THR A 63 -9.60 10.53 -14.88
C THR A 63 -8.84 9.96 -13.68
N ILE A 64 -8.28 8.77 -13.87
CA ILE A 64 -7.35 8.15 -12.92
C ILE A 64 -5.89 8.27 -13.40
N VAL A 65 -5.67 8.77 -14.61
CA VAL A 65 -4.32 9.10 -15.10
C VAL A 65 -3.90 10.42 -14.47
N ARG A 66 -2.99 10.35 -13.51
CA ARG A 66 -2.36 11.51 -12.86
C ARG A 66 -0.88 11.53 -13.20
N ARG A 67 -0.31 12.71 -13.40
CA ARG A 67 1.13 12.88 -13.60
C ARG A 67 1.73 13.69 -12.46
N ASP A 68 2.95 13.36 -12.07
CA ASP A 68 3.72 14.15 -11.12
C ASP A 68 4.39 15.36 -11.82
N PHE A 69 5.12 16.16 -11.05
CA PHE A 69 5.85 17.33 -11.59
C PHE A 69 6.98 16.95 -12.57
N SER A 70 7.47 15.71 -12.52
CA SER A 70 8.44 15.20 -13.50
C SER A 70 7.79 14.81 -14.82
N GLY A 71 6.45 14.83 -14.88
CA GLY A 71 5.67 14.37 -16.02
C GLY A 71 5.45 12.86 -16.04
N SER A 72 5.88 12.12 -15.01
CA SER A 72 5.70 10.66 -14.92
C SER A 72 4.30 10.32 -14.43
N ILE A 73 3.70 9.22 -14.91
CA ILE A 73 2.39 8.77 -14.39
C ILE A 73 2.52 8.32 -12.94
N VAL A 74 1.74 8.96 -12.07
CA VAL A 74 1.47 8.49 -10.72
C VAL A 74 0.62 7.24 -10.83
N ARG A 75 1.12 6.14 -10.27
CA ARG A 75 0.40 4.87 -10.27
C ARG A 75 -0.90 5.02 -9.47
N ALA A 76 -1.98 4.55 -10.08
CA ALA A 76 -3.23 4.28 -9.38
C ALA A 76 -2.98 3.27 -8.25
N SER A 77 -3.91 3.19 -7.30
CA SER A 77 -3.89 2.22 -6.22
C SER A 77 -3.84 0.80 -6.75
N ALA A 78 -3.71 -0.14 -5.81
CA ALA A 78 -3.79 -1.55 -6.11
C ALA A 78 -5.16 -2.01 -6.68
N GLN A 79 -6.15 -1.14 -6.90
CA GLN A 79 -7.42 -1.47 -7.58
C GLN A 79 -7.85 -0.34 -8.54
N PRO A 80 -7.33 -0.29 -9.78
CA PRO A 80 -7.65 0.79 -10.73
C PRO A 80 -9.15 0.96 -11.03
N GLY A 81 -9.91 -0.13 -11.08
CA GLY A 81 -11.37 -0.07 -11.20
C GLY A 81 -12.08 0.60 -10.02
N ARG A 82 -11.55 0.46 -8.79
CA ARG A 82 -12.05 1.20 -7.61
C ARG A 82 -11.72 2.69 -7.75
N ASP A 83 -10.47 3.01 -8.07
CA ASP A 83 -10.05 4.40 -8.28
C ASP A 83 -10.87 5.10 -9.38
N ALA A 84 -11.28 4.36 -10.41
CA ALA A 84 -12.15 4.87 -11.46
C ALA A 84 -13.52 5.27 -10.90
N LEU A 85 -14.11 4.45 -10.04
CA LEU A 85 -15.39 4.74 -9.39
C LEU A 85 -15.25 5.91 -8.39
N ASP A 86 -14.16 5.96 -7.62
CA ASP A 86 -13.87 7.06 -6.69
C ASP A 86 -13.66 8.39 -7.45
N ALA A 87 -12.96 8.36 -8.58
CA ALA A 87 -12.79 9.53 -9.46
C ALA A 87 -14.11 9.99 -10.08
N MET A 88 -14.98 9.05 -10.44
CA MET A 88 -16.33 9.35 -10.94
C MET A 88 -17.20 10.02 -9.88
N ASP A 89 -17.20 9.50 -8.63
CA ASP A 89 -17.97 10.11 -7.53
C ASP A 89 -17.44 11.51 -7.20
N ALA A 90 -16.11 11.68 -7.18
CA ALA A 90 -15.46 12.98 -6.95
C ALA A 90 -15.76 14.00 -8.05
N ALA A 91 -15.88 13.58 -9.32
CA ALA A 91 -16.23 14.45 -10.45
C ALA A 91 -17.68 14.97 -10.40
N ARG A 92 -18.54 14.33 -9.59
CA ARG A 92 -19.97 14.66 -9.42
C ARG A 92 -20.76 14.67 -10.74
N GLY A 93 -21.98 15.18 -10.71
CA GLY A 93 -22.84 15.33 -11.88
C GLY A 93 -23.32 14.00 -12.45
N ILE A 94 -23.20 13.82 -13.77
CA ILE A 94 -23.69 12.60 -14.46
C ILE A 94 -22.91 11.33 -14.11
N TYR A 95 -21.71 11.49 -13.53
CA TYR A 95 -20.84 10.38 -13.12
C TYR A 95 -20.98 10.04 -11.64
N ALA A 96 -21.74 10.83 -10.86
CA ALA A 96 -21.88 10.61 -9.43
C ALA A 96 -22.50 9.24 -9.14
N LEU A 97 -21.95 8.58 -8.12
CA LEU A 97 -22.49 7.34 -7.60
C LEU A 97 -23.74 7.66 -6.78
N ASN A 98 -24.80 6.90 -7.00
CA ASN A 98 -25.96 6.96 -6.13
C ASN A 98 -25.67 6.21 -4.80
N ASP A 99 -26.56 6.33 -3.81
CA ASP A 99 -26.33 5.73 -2.49
C ASP A 99 -26.26 4.19 -2.53
N ALA A 100 -26.98 3.55 -3.45
CA ALA A 100 -26.90 2.09 -3.63
C ALA A 100 -25.54 1.67 -4.20
N GLU A 101 -25.03 2.41 -5.19
CA GLU A 101 -23.72 2.22 -5.81
C GLU A 101 -22.58 2.49 -4.82
N ARG A 102 -22.67 3.54 -3.98
CA ARG A 102 -21.68 3.79 -2.92
C ARG A 102 -21.64 2.65 -1.90
N LYS A 103 -22.81 2.19 -1.44
CA LYS A 103 -22.90 1.03 -0.54
C LYS A 103 -22.36 -0.24 -1.18
N ALA A 104 -22.63 -0.44 -2.48
CA ALA A 104 -22.08 -1.56 -3.23
C ALA A 104 -20.54 -1.49 -3.32
N LEU A 105 -20.00 -0.30 -3.59
CA LEU A 105 -18.56 -0.03 -3.67
C LEU A 105 -17.87 -0.37 -2.34
N GLU A 106 -18.39 0.15 -1.23
CA GLU A 106 -17.88 -0.14 0.11
C GLU A 106 -17.93 -1.63 0.44
N ARG A 107 -19.07 -2.28 0.17
CA ARG A 107 -19.27 -3.71 0.45
C ARG A 107 -18.33 -4.59 -0.36
N VAL A 108 -18.23 -4.37 -1.68
CA VAL A 108 -17.35 -5.17 -2.56
C VAL A 108 -15.89 -4.92 -2.20
N SER A 109 -15.50 -3.68 -1.92
CA SER A 109 -14.15 -3.33 -1.47
C SER A 109 -13.81 -4.05 -0.16
N ALA A 110 -14.67 -3.96 0.86
CA ALA A 110 -14.47 -4.63 2.14
C ALA A 110 -14.37 -6.17 1.99
N ALA A 111 -15.22 -6.78 1.16
CA ALA A 111 -15.21 -8.22 0.92
C ALA A 111 -13.95 -8.69 0.17
N ARG A 112 -13.40 -7.87 -0.74
CA ARG A 112 -12.13 -8.18 -1.42
C ARG A 112 -10.95 -8.00 -0.49
N SER A 113 -10.89 -6.90 0.27
CA SER A 113 -9.84 -6.68 1.26
C SER A 113 -9.81 -7.80 2.30
N ALA A 114 -10.97 -8.21 2.83
CA ALA A 114 -11.06 -9.31 3.80
C ALA A 114 -10.57 -10.65 3.22
N ALA A 115 -10.89 -10.96 1.96
CA ALA A 115 -10.41 -12.18 1.32
C ALA A 115 -8.92 -12.14 1.01
N PHE A 116 -8.39 -10.98 0.61
CA PHE A 116 -6.95 -10.80 0.38
C PHE A 116 -6.17 -10.93 1.70
N ASP A 117 -6.67 -10.30 2.78
CA ASP A 117 -6.14 -10.43 4.14
C ASP A 117 -6.13 -11.88 4.63
N ALA A 118 -7.20 -12.63 4.36
CA ALA A 118 -7.29 -14.05 4.73
C ALA A 118 -6.29 -14.94 3.96
N LEU A 119 -5.86 -14.52 2.77
CA LEU A 119 -4.82 -15.20 2.01
C LEU A 119 -3.43 -14.78 2.45
N LEU A 120 -3.21 -13.49 2.69
CA LEU A 120 -1.98 -12.97 3.27
C LEU A 120 -1.63 -13.67 4.58
N SER A 121 -2.59 -13.76 5.50
CA SER A 121 -2.39 -14.41 6.80
C SER A 121 -1.91 -15.85 6.69
N LYS A 122 -2.37 -16.59 5.68
CA LYS A 122 -1.94 -17.97 5.42
C LYS A 122 -0.60 -18.07 4.71
N ASN A 123 -0.10 -16.97 4.13
CA ASN A 123 1.05 -16.98 3.23
C ASN A 123 2.19 -16.03 3.64
N TYR A 124 2.12 -15.35 4.79
CA TYR A 124 3.15 -14.40 5.24
C TYR A 124 4.56 -14.98 5.19
N ARG A 125 4.76 -16.23 5.61
CA ARG A 125 6.05 -16.90 5.53
C ARG A 125 6.60 -16.98 4.10
N GLY A 126 5.74 -17.33 3.14
CA GLY A 126 6.09 -17.36 1.73
C GLY A 126 6.43 -15.96 1.21
N ILE A 127 5.66 -14.95 1.60
CA ILE A 127 5.86 -13.55 1.20
C ILE A 127 7.18 -13.00 1.74
N PHE A 128 7.51 -13.24 3.01
CA PHE A 128 8.80 -12.84 3.58
C PHE A 128 9.96 -13.57 2.90
N ALA A 129 9.79 -14.85 2.53
CA ALA A 129 10.79 -15.55 1.73
C ALA A 129 11.03 -14.89 0.36
N LEU A 130 10.05 -14.17 -0.21
CA LEU A 130 10.22 -13.40 -1.44
C LEU A 130 11.17 -12.22 -1.31
N GLN A 131 11.43 -11.70 -0.10
CA GLN A 131 12.35 -10.56 0.11
C GLN A 131 13.75 -10.83 -0.46
N ASN A 132 14.21 -12.09 -0.40
CA ASN A 132 15.52 -12.50 -0.90
C ASN A 132 15.46 -13.16 -2.28
N VAL A 133 14.27 -13.28 -2.88
CA VAL A 133 14.10 -13.96 -4.17
C VAL A 133 14.85 -13.25 -5.30
N SER A 134 14.99 -11.91 -5.26
CA SER A 134 15.76 -11.17 -6.26
C SER A 134 17.21 -11.62 -6.34
N ALA A 135 17.89 -11.62 -5.20
CA ALA A 135 19.29 -12.03 -5.12
C ALA A 135 19.47 -13.50 -5.54
N ARG A 136 18.48 -14.36 -5.26
CA ARG A 136 18.50 -15.78 -5.61
C ARG A 136 18.21 -16.03 -7.10
N ILE A 137 17.33 -15.24 -7.73
CA ILE A 137 17.01 -15.36 -9.17
C ILE A 137 18.17 -14.89 -10.03
N THR A 138 18.92 -13.87 -9.59
CA THR A 138 20.11 -13.38 -10.30
C THR A 138 21.38 -14.16 -9.95
N SER A 139 21.28 -15.22 -9.14
CA SER A 139 22.43 -16.02 -8.72
C SER A 139 23.08 -16.73 -9.91
N ALA A 140 24.41 -16.84 -9.92
CA ALA A 140 25.13 -17.61 -10.93
C ALA A 140 24.83 -19.13 -10.83
N GLN A 141 24.36 -19.60 -9.68
CA GLN A 141 24.07 -21.02 -9.43
C GLN A 141 22.67 -21.40 -9.93
N LEU A 142 22.59 -22.26 -10.95
CA LEU A 142 21.33 -22.67 -11.59
C LEU A 142 20.30 -23.24 -10.60
N LEU A 143 20.73 -24.10 -9.67
CA LEU A 143 19.82 -24.71 -8.67
C LEU A 143 19.20 -23.66 -7.73
N VAL A 144 19.97 -22.63 -7.36
CA VAL A 144 19.47 -21.52 -6.54
C VAL A 144 18.42 -20.71 -7.29
N ARG A 145 18.65 -20.44 -8.58
CA ARG A 145 17.69 -19.75 -9.44
C ARG A 145 16.39 -20.54 -9.60
N ILE A 146 16.48 -21.83 -9.91
CA ILE A 146 15.31 -22.71 -10.06
C ILE A 146 14.53 -22.76 -8.75
N GLY A 147 15.21 -22.90 -7.61
CA GLY A 147 14.57 -22.87 -6.30
C GLY A 147 13.82 -21.57 -6.04
N ALA A 148 14.43 -20.42 -6.36
CA ALA A 148 13.80 -19.11 -6.16
C ALA A 148 12.59 -18.88 -7.08
N MET A 149 12.66 -19.32 -8.33
CA MET A 149 11.52 -19.29 -9.25
C MET A 149 10.39 -20.21 -8.76
N SER A 150 10.71 -21.39 -8.24
CA SER A 150 9.74 -22.31 -7.66
C SER A 150 9.05 -21.73 -6.43
N ASP A 151 9.81 -21.09 -5.53
CA ASP A 151 9.28 -20.41 -4.35
C ASP A 151 8.32 -19.27 -4.76
N LEU A 152 8.72 -18.47 -5.75
CA LEU A 152 7.87 -17.41 -6.28
C LEU A 152 6.58 -17.96 -6.89
N VAL A 153 6.66 -18.98 -7.74
CA VAL A 153 5.50 -19.60 -8.37
C VAL A 153 4.57 -20.20 -7.30
N ARG A 154 5.11 -20.83 -6.26
CA ARG A 154 4.32 -21.37 -5.16
C ARG A 154 3.54 -20.28 -4.43
N VAL A 155 4.16 -19.14 -4.15
CA VAL A 155 3.46 -18.00 -3.54
C VAL A 155 2.41 -17.44 -4.51
N LEU A 156 2.74 -17.21 -5.78
CA LEU A 156 1.75 -16.72 -6.75
C LEU A 156 0.55 -17.66 -6.90
N LEU A 157 0.79 -18.98 -6.90
CA LEU A 157 -0.28 -19.99 -6.95
C LEU A 157 -1.14 -20.00 -5.69
N SER A 158 -0.61 -19.62 -4.52
CA SER A 158 -1.44 -19.52 -3.31
C SER A 158 -2.40 -18.33 -3.34
N PHE A 159 -2.09 -17.31 -4.15
CA PHE A 159 -3.01 -16.20 -4.44
C PHE A 159 -3.98 -16.47 -5.59
N LYS A 160 -3.84 -17.60 -6.31
CA LYS A 160 -4.75 -17.97 -7.41
C LYS A 160 -6.24 -17.87 -7.05
N PRO A 161 -6.71 -18.33 -5.88
CA PRO A 161 -8.13 -18.20 -5.51
C PRO A 161 -8.63 -16.76 -5.45
N TYR A 162 -7.75 -15.78 -5.15
CA TYR A 162 -8.11 -14.37 -5.20
C TYR A 162 -8.25 -13.86 -6.63
N PHE A 163 -7.32 -14.22 -7.51
CA PHE A 163 -7.35 -13.80 -8.91
C PHE A 163 -8.50 -14.47 -9.68
N ASP A 164 -8.86 -15.70 -9.32
CA ASP A 164 -10.00 -16.42 -9.90
C ASP A 164 -11.35 -15.73 -9.61
N ARG A 165 -11.42 -14.81 -8.62
CA ARG A 165 -12.62 -13.97 -8.40
C ARG A 165 -12.88 -12.99 -9.56
N GLY A 166 -11.86 -12.71 -10.37
CA GLY A 166 -11.94 -11.80 -11.51
C GLY A 166 -11.73 -10.33 -11.14
N VAL A 167 -12.09 -9.44 -12.06
CA VAL A 167 -11.85 -8.00 -11.97
C VAL A 167 -12.81 -7.36 -10.98
N PHE A 168 -12.34 -6.31 -10.28
CA PHE A 168 -13.15 -5.57 -9.31
C PHE A 168 -14.49 -5.10 -9.89
N LEU A 169 -14.46 -4.52 -11.10
CA LEU A 169 -15.65 -3.98 -11.77
C LEU A 169 -16.69 -5.05 -12.11
N ASP A 170 -16.30 -6.31 -12.29
CA ASP A 170 -17.24 -7.40 -12.56
C ASP A 170 -17.97 -7.83 -11.27
N GLU A 171 -17.29 -7.81 -10.13
CA GLU A 171 -17.95 -8.02 -8.82
C GLU A 171 -18.87 -6.85 -8.48
N PHE A 172 -18.45 -5.63 -8.79
CA PHE A 172 -19.25 -4.42 -8.61
C PHE A 172 -20.50 -4.42 -9.50
N GLU A 173 -20.37 -4.83 -10.78
CA GLU A 173 -21.51 -4.93 -11.71
C GLU A 173 -22.59 -5.92 -11.24
N ARG A 174 -22.20 -6.98 -10.53
CA ARG A 174 -23.13 -7.98 -9.98
C ARG A 174 -23.84 -7.51 -8.70
N ALA A 175 -23.46 -6.37 -8.13
CA ALA A 175 -24.09 -5.87 -6.92
C ALA A 175 -25.46 -5.24 -7.21
N ASP A 176 -26.44 -5.53 -6.35
CA ASP A 176 -27.79 -4.96 -6.46
C ASP A 176 -27.76 -3.43 -6.46
N GLY A 177 -28.51 -2.84 -7.40
CA GLY A 177 -28.64 -1.37 -7.52
C GLY A 177 -27.53 -0.68 -8.32
N VAL A 178 -26.57 -1.44 -8.87
CA VAL A 178 -25.51 -0.88 -9.73
C VAL A 178 -26.00 -0.69 -11.17
N ARG A 179 -25.81 0.53 -11.71
CA ARG A 179 -26.19 0.84 -13.10
C ARG A 179 -25.10 0.37 -14.07
N ALA A 180 -25.51 -0.29 -15.15
CA ALA A 180 -24.59 -0.71 -16.22
C ALA A 180 -23.80 0.46 -16.84
N THR A 181 -24.39 1.65 -16.92
CA THR A 181 -23.72 2.87 -17.41
C THR A 181 -22.56 3.29 -16.51
N THR A 182 -22.71 3.15 -15.19
CA THR A 182 -21.65 3.46 -14.21
C THR A 182 -20.46 2.53 -14.41
N VAL A 183 -20.71 1.22 -14.54
CA VAL A 183 -19.67 0.21 -14.81
C VAL A 183 -18.99 0.46 -16.15
N ALA A 184 -19.75 0.78 -17.20
CA ALA A 184 -19.20 1.06 -18.52
C ALA A 184 -18.24 2.26 -18.51
N HIS A 185 -18.60 3.34 -17.81
CA HIS A 185 -17.72 4.49 -17.63
C HIS A 185 -16.47 4.15 -16.81
N ALA A 186 -16.62 3.39 -15.72
CA ALA A 186 -15.47 2.97 -14.91
C ALA A 186 -14.50 2.10 -15.73
N ARG A 187 -15.02 1.15 -16.53
CA ARG A 187 -14.23 0.33 -17.46
C ARG A 187 -13.50 1.17 -18.50
N GLU A 188 -14.15 2.22 -19.02
CA GLU A 188 -13.51 3.14 -19.97
C GLU A 188 -12.32 3.89 -19.33
N LEU A 189 -12.47 4.35 -18.08
CA LEU A 189 -11.38 5.00 -17.33
C LEU A 189 -10.23 4.04 -17.03
N GLU A 190 -10.55 2.84 -16.57
CA GLU A 190 -9.58 1.77 -16.31
C GLU A 190 -8.80 1.40 -17.58
N ARG A 191 -9.50 1.21 -18.71
CA ARG A 191 -8.87 0.94 -20.00
C ARG A 191 -7.93 2.06 -20.41
N ARG A 192 -8.37 3.31 -20.32
CA ARG A 192 -7.53 4.48 -20.64
C ARG A 192 -6.26 4.52 -19.78
N TYR A 193 -6.35 4.18 -18.50
CA TYR A 193 -5.20 4.10 -17.63
C TYR A 193 -4.19 3.06 -18.08
N PHE A 194 -4.63 1.81 -18.30
CA PHE A 194 -3.75 0.74 -18.77
C PHE A 194 -3.16 1.06 -20.15
N ASP A 195 -3.96 1.57 -21.09
CA ASP A 195 -3.48 1.98 -22.42
C ASP A 195 -2.42 3.08 -22.32
N THR A 196 -2.49 3.95 -21.31
CA THR A 196 -1.50 5.00 -21.09
C THR A 196 -0.23 4.43 -20.47
N LEU A 197 -0.33 3.52 -19.49
CA LEU A 197 0.82 2.83 -18.90
C LEU A 197 1.58 1.98 -19.93
N VAL A 198 0.86 1.24 -20.77
CA VAL A 198 1.47 0.45 -21.84
C VAL A 198 2.21 1.35 -22.80
N ARG A 199 1.61 2.48 -23.21
CA ARG A 199 2.25 3.46 -24.09
C ARG A 199 3.51 4.05 -23.47
N GLU A 200 3.50 4.43 -22.19
CA GLU A 200 4.70 4.94 -21.53
C GLU A 200 5.80 3.89 -21.40
N ALA A 201 5.43 2.65 -21.04
CA ALA A 201 6.38 1.54 -20.98
C ALA A 201 6.98 1.23 -22.36
N GLN A 202 6.19 1.32 -23.43
CA GLN A 202 6.65 1.18 -24.80
C GLN A 202 7.63 2.31 -25.16
N VAL A 203 7.28 3.58 -24.93
CA VAL A 203 8.16 4.73 -25.21
C VAL A 203 9.51 4.60 -24.47
N ALA A 204 9.49 4.19 -23.20
CA ALA A 204 10.70 3.95 -22.42
C ALA A 204 11.58 2.82 -22.98
N GLN A 205 10.99 1.82 -23.64
CA GLN A 205 11.72 0.72 -24.30
C GLN A 205 12.12 1.03 -25.74
N SER A 206 11.34 1.83 -26.46
CA SER A 206 11.56 2.18 -27.87
C SER A 206 12.75 3.10 -28.11
N GLY A 207 13.31 3.72 -27.06
CA GLY A 207 14.63 4.35 -27.13
C GLY A 207 15.78 3.38 -27.45
N ALA A 208 15.53 2.05 -27.41
CA ALA A 208 16.55 1.02 -27.59
C ALA A 208 16.35 0.05 -28.76
N GLN A 209 15.17 -0.04 -29.40
CA GLN A 209 14.95 -1.08 -30.45
C GLN A 209 14.00 -0.64 -31.59
N THR A 210 14.55 -0.66 -32.81
CA THR A 210 13.87 -0.44 -34.09
C THR A 210 13.27 -1.76 -34.61
N GLY A 211 11.95 -1.77 -34.90
CA GLY A 211 11.32 -2.69 -35.86
C GLY A 211 10.90 -4.09 -35.35
N GLY A 212 9.58 -4.33 -35.25
CA GLY A 212 8.98 -5.66 -35.38
C GLY A 212 8.73 -6.49 -34.12
N GLN A 213 9.07 -6.01 -32.92
CA GLN A 213 8.91 -6.75 -31.65
C GLN A 213 7.69 -6.33 -30.80
N THR A 214 6.80 -5.50 -31.35
CA THR A 214 5.76 -4.75 -30.61
C THR A 214 4.75 -5.63 -29.85
N ASP A 215 4.34 -6.78 -30.41
CA ASP A 215 3.33 -7.64 -29.76
C ASP A 215 3.91 -8.48 -28.62
N ARG A 216 5.17 -8.93 -28.75
CA ARG A 216 5.87 -9.67 -27.69
C ARG A 216 6.25 -8.74 -26.53
N THR A 217 6.57 -7.48 -26.82
CA THR A 217 6.83 -6.47 -25.78
C THR A 217 5.54 -6.06 -25.07
N GLU A 218 4.41 -5.92 -25.76
CA GLU A 218 3.14 -5.59 -25.11
C GLU A 218 2.70 -6.68 -24.12
N PHE A 219 2.74 -7.96 -24.51
CA PHE A 219 2.40 -9.06 -23.60
C PHE A 219 3.32 -9.08 -22.35
N ALA A 220 4.61 -8.86 -22.56
CA ALA A 220 5.58 -8.79 -21.46
C ALA A 220 5.34 -7.56 -20.55
N ILE A 221 4.97 -6.41 -21.12
CA ILE A 221 4.61 -5.21 -20.38
C ILE A 221 3.34 -5.46 -19.56
N ARG A 222 2.29 -6.04 -20.15
CA ARG A 222 1.04 -6.38 -19.43
C ARG A 222 1.30 -7.33 -18.27
N THR A 223 2.03 -8.42 -18.52
CA THR A 223 2.41 -9.38 -17.45
C THR A 223 3.18 -8.70 -16.32
N ARG A 224 4.08 -7.75 -16.65
CA ARG A 224 4.79 -6.95 -15.64
C ARG A 224 3.84 -6.05 -14.86
N LEU A 225 2.91 -5.37 -15.52
CA LEU A 225 1.92 -4.51 -14.86
C LEU A 225 1.02 -5.33 -13.92
N ASP A 226 0.64 -6.55 -14.31
CA ASP A 226 -0.13 -7.45 -13.46
C ASP A 226 0.65 -7.84 -12.20
N LEU A 227 1.94 -8.19 -12.34
CA LEU A 227 2.80 -8.47 -11.18
C LEU A 227 3.02 -7.23 -10.31
N GLU A 228 3.22 -6.05 -10.90
CA GLU A 228 3.29 -4.78 -10.15
C GLU A 228 2.02 -4.54 -9.35
N HIS A 229 0.85 -4.83 -9.94
CA HIS A 229 -0.44 -4.74 -9.26
C HIS A 229 -0.53 -5.68 -8.06
N VAL A 230 -0.11 -6.94 -8.19
CA VAL A 230 -0.01 -7.87 -7.05
C VAL A 230 0.94 -7.33 -5.98
N GLY A 231 2.09 -6.79 -6.38
CA GLY A 231 3.05 -6.18 -5.48
C GLY A 231 2.46 -4.99 -4.70
N MET A 232 1.66 -4.15 -5.34
CA MET A 232 0.97 -3.04 -4.69
C MET A 232 -0.12 -3.54 -3.73
N LEU A 233 -0.91 -4.55 -4.10
CA LEU A 233 -1.91 -5.14 -3.21
C LEU A 233 -1.25 -5.68 -1.93
N LEU A 234 -0.16 -6.44 -2.09
CA LEU A 234 0.63 -6.94 -0.96
C LEU A 234 1.15 -5.80 -0.10
N LYS A 235 1.65 -4.73 -0.75
CA LYS A 235 2.18 -3.56 -0.07
C LYS A 235 1.13 -2.85 0.78
N GLU A 236 0.02 -2.43 0.18
CA GLU A 236 -1.06 -1.71 0.87
C GLU A 236 -1.58 -2.51 2.05
N ALA A 237 -1.75 -3.83 1.89
CA ALA A 237 -2.26 -4.68 2.95
C ALA A 237 -1.29 -4.84 4.12
N ILE A 238 0.02 -5.01 3.87
CA ILE A 238 1.00 -5.08 4.96
C ILE A 238 1.16 -3.69 5.61
N GLU A 239 1.18 -2.60 4.83
CA GLU A 239 1.21 -1.23 5.38
C GLU A 239 0.01 -0.97 6.28
N ALA A 240 -1.19 -1.41 5.90
CA ALA A 240 -2.38 -1.33 6.74
C ALA A 240 -2.22 -2.11 8.06
N LYS A 241 -1.62 -3.32 8.03
CA LYS A 241 -1.34 -4.09 9.26
C LYS A 241 -0.30 -3.42 10.15
N ILE A 242 0.75 -2.86 9.56
CA ILE A 242 1.79 -2.13 10.29
C ILE A 242 1.20 -0.86 10.91
N ALA A 243 0.40 -0.10 10.16
CA ALA A 243 -0.27 1.10 10.66
C ALA A 243 -1.23 0.78 11.81
N PHE A 244 -2.00 -0.31 11.69
CA PHE A 244 -2.86 -0.79 12.78
C PHE A 244 -2.05 -1.17 14.02
N ALA A 245 -0.96 -1.92 13.85
CA ALA A 245 -0.09 -2.31 14.96
C ALA A 245 0.61 -1.10 15.62
N ALA A 246 1.00 -0.10 14.82
CA ALA A 246 1.55 1.16 15.33
C ALA A 246 0.52 1.90 16.17
N ALA A 247 -0.74 1.99 15.72
CA ALA A 247 -1.81 2.60 16.49
C ALA A 247 -2.08 1.84 17.81
N GLU A 248 -2.09 0.51 17.79
CA GLU A 248 -2.20 -0.31 19.01
C GLU A 248 -1.02 -0.06 19.96
N PHE A 249 0.19 0.05 19.42
CA PHE A 249 1.39 0.34 20.20
C PHE A 249 1.34 1.74 20.83
N GLU A 250 0.85 2.75 20.13
CA GLU A 250 0.68 4.11 20.67
C GLU A 250 -0.29 4.11 21.86
N VAL A 251 -1.40 3.37 21.77
CA VAL A 251 -2.35 3.22 22.89
C VAL A 251 -1.66 2.54 24.08
N PHE A 252 -0.89 1.47 23.82
CA PHE A 252 -0.12 0.77 24.84
C PHE A 252 0.94 1.67 25.50
N ALA A 253 1.71 2.42 24.71
CA ALA A 253 2.75 3.33 25.19
C ALA A 253 2.17 4.44 26.06
N ARG A 254 1.03 5.04 25.66
CA ARG A 254 0.31 6.02 26.48
C ARG A 254 -0.26 5.44 27.76
N THR A 255 -0.79 4.21 27.70
CA THR A 255 -1.33 3.53 28.90
C THR A 255 -0.26 3.28 29.94
N LEU A 256 0.98 3.07 29.50
CA LEU A 256 2.14 2.84 30.35
C LEU A 256 2.95 4.10 30.65
N ASP A 257 2.54 5.26 30.11
CA ASP A 257 3.29 6.51 30.21
C ASP A 257 4.77 6.34 29.84
N LEU A 258 5.04 5.71 28.68
CA LEU A 258 6.41 5.49 28.21
C LEU A 258 7.00 6.80 27.67
N SER A 259 8.23 7.11 28.08
CA SER A 259 9.00 8.16 27.44
C SER A 259 9.37 7.78 26.00
N GLY A 260 9.68 8.76 25.14
CA GLY A 260 9.99 8.49 23.72
C GLY A 260 11.12 7.47 23.53
N THR A 261 12.20 7.57 24.30
CA THR A 261 13.32 6.62 24.23
C THR A 261 12.94 5.23 24.74
N GLN A 262 12.15 5.16 25.80
CA GLN A 262 11.66 3.90 26.36
C GLN A 262 10.65 3.22 25.42
N ALA A 263 9.79 3.99 24.77
CA ALA A 263 8.85 3.49 23.78
C ALA A 263 9.58 2.83 22.60
N GLU A 264 10.65 3.42 22.07
CA GLU A 264 11.44 2.79 21.00
C GLU A 264 12.13 1.48 21.43
N GLN A 265 12.64 1.43 22.66
CA GLN A 265 13.23 0.20 23.22
C GLN A 265 12.18 -0.91 23.36
N VAL A 266 11.01 -0.56 23.91
CA VAL A 266 9.89 -1.50 24.08
C VAL A 266 9.33 -1.95 22.72
N ARG A 267 9.25 -1.05 21.73
CA ARG A 267 8.87 -1.38 20.34
C ARG A 267 9.85 -2.37 19.72
N THR A 268 11.15 -2.14 19.92
CA THR A 268 12.22 -3.03 19.43
C THR A 268 12.08 -4.42 20.06
N ALA A 269 11.89 -4.51 21.38
CA ALA A 269 11.69 -5.78 22.09
C ALA A 269 10.43 -6.55 21.63
N LEU A 270 9.36 -5.84 21.24
CA LEU A 270 8.12 -6.44 20.75
C LEU A 270 8.14 -6.81 19.26
N THR A 271 9.08 -6.27 18.48
CA THR A 271 9.12 -6.46 17.02
C THR A 271 9.26 -7.93 16.60
N PRO A 272 10.15 -8.76 17.20
CA PRO A 272 10.24 -10.17 16.86
C PRO A 272 8.94 -10.93 17.12
N LEU A 273 8.26 -10.62 18.22
CA LEU A 273 6.96 -11.24 18.54
C LEU A 273 5.87 -10.80 17.56
N PHE A 274 5.86 -9.53 17.15
CA PHE A 274 4.93 -9.03 16.15
C PHE A 274 5.12 -9.74 14.80
N LEU A 275 6.36 -9.87 14.33
CA LEU A 275 6.67 -10.60 13.10
C LEU A 275 6.25 -12.07 13.19
N ALA A 276 6.52 -12.74 14.32
CA ALA A 276 6.11 -14.12 14.54
C ALA A 276 4.58 -14.28 14.55
N LYS A 277 3.84 -13.33 15.14
CA LYS A 277 2.37 -13.32 15.11
C LYS A 277 1.83 -13.11 13.70
N LEU A 278 2.49 -12.27 12.89
CA LEU A 278 2.13 -12.13 11.49
C LEU A 278 2.34 -13.43 10.73
N THR A 279 3.45 -14.14 10.94
CA THR A 279 3.72 -15.41 10.23
C THR A 279 2.98 -16.62 10.80
N GLY A 280 2.35 -16.50 11.96
CA GLY A 280 1.72 -17.60 12.68
C GLY A 280 2.73 -18.53 13.38
N ASP A 281 3.98 -18.10 13.52
CA ASP A 281 5.07 -18.84 14.18
C ASP A 281 5.26 -18.38 15.65
N ASP A 282 4.30 -17.63 16.23
CA ASP A 282 4.44 -17.18 17.61
C ASP A 282 4.28 -18.34 18.60
N SER A 283 5.29 -18.52 19.45
CA SER A 283 5.26 -19.55 20.48
C SER A 283 4.98 -18.94 21.87
N PRO A 284 4.41 -19.72 22.81
CA PRO A 284 4.28 -19.29 24.20
C PRO A 284 5.62 -18.96 24.87
N ALA A 285 6.73 -19.52 24.37
CA ALA A 285 8.08 -19.16 24.83
C ALA A 285 8.45 -17.74 24.35
N MET A 286 8.32 -17.46 23.05
CA MET A 286 8.59 -16.13 22.48
C MET A 286 7.72 -15.03 23.11
N GLN A 287 6.44 -15.32 23.37
CA GLN A 287 5.56 -14.39 24.07
C GLN A 287 6.09 -14.09 25.48
N ARG A 288 6.50 -15.11 26.24
CA ARG A 288 7.06 -14.93 27.59
C ARG A 288 8.37 -14.14 27.56
N ASP A 289 9.25 -14.44 26.61
CA ASP A 289 10.56 -13.78 26.50
C ASP A 289 10.39 -12.30 26.15
N ALA A 290 9.55 -11.99 25.16
CA ALA A 290 9.24 -10.61 24.79
C ALA A 290 8.60 -9.83 25.96
N TYR A 291 7.63 -10.43 26.68
CA TYR A 291 7.04 -9.77 27.84
C TYR A 291 8.01 -9.60 29.00
N ARG A 292 8.95 -10.53 29.20
CA ARG A 292 10.01 -10.42 30.22
C ARG A 292 10.98 -9.29 29.88
N GLU A 293 11.35 -9.17 28.61
CA GLU A 293 12.23 -8.11 28.11
C GLU A 293 11.56 -6.74 28.27
N VAL A 294 10.29 -6.61 27.86
CA VAL A 294 9.51 -5.39 28.11
C VAL A 294 9.44 -5.09 29.61
N TYR A 295 9.09 -6.05 30.46
CA TYR A 295 9.01 -5.84 31.91
C TYR A 295 10.33 -5.32 32.53
N ALA A 296 11.47 -5.77 32.01
CA ALA A 296 12.78 -5.31 32.45
C ALA A 296 13.07 -3.85 32.08
N LEU A 297 12.55 -3.39 30.93
CA LEU A 297 12.65 -2.01 30.44
C LEU A 297 11.71 -1.03 31.15
N LEU A 298 10.69 -1.53 31.86
CA LEU A 298 9.69 -0.71 32.55
C LEU A 298 10.12 -0.32 33.97
N GLU A 299 9.71 0.87 34.39
CA GLU A 299 9.82 1.35 35.76
C GLU A 299 8.82 0.66 36.72
N PRO A 300 9.04 0.69 38.06
CA PRO A 300 8.17 0.00 39.01
C PRO A 300 6.67 0.36 38.91
N GLN A 301 6.34 1.61 38.62
CA GLN A 301 4.95 2.06 38.47
C GLN A 301 4.33 1.54 37.16
N GLN A 302 5.09 1.60 36.07
CA GLN A 302 4.68 1.12 34.74
C GLN A 302 4.52 -0.41 34.70
N ARG A 303 5.34 -1.15 35.45
CA ARG A 303 5.21 -2.62 35.58
C ARG A 303 3.84 -3.06 36.08
N ARG A 304 3.25 -2.31 37.02
CA ARG A 304 1.89 -2.60 37.51
C ARG A 304 0.86 -2.40 36.42
N ALA A 305 0.89 -1.24 35.75
CA ALA A 305 0.02 -0.94 34.63
C ALA A 305 0.15 -1.96 33.48
N PHE A 306 1.37 -2.46 33.23
CA PHE A 306 1.64 -3.49 32.25
C PHE A 306 1.04 -4.86 32.60
N LEU A 307 1.12 -5.27 33.87
CA LEU A 307 0.48 -6.50 34.33
C LEU A 307 -1.06 -6.39 34.23
N ASP A 308 -1.63 -5.25 34.57
CA ASP A 308 -3.07 -4.99 34.43
C ASP A 308 -3.50 -5.00 32.96
N PHE A 309 -2.70 -4.40 32.08
CA PHE A 309 -2.93 -4.44 30.63
C PHE A 309 -2.89 -5.87 30.10
N ALA A 310 -1.90 -6.67 30.51
CA ALA A 310 -1.78 -8.08 30.13
C ALA A 310 -2.94 -8.93 30.65
N ALA A 311 -3.42 -8.67 31.87
CA ALA A 311 -4.59 -9.34 32.44
C ALA A 311 -5.87 -9.02 31.66
N LYS A 312 -6.10 -7.75 31.31
CA LYS A 312 -7.25 -7.32 30.47
C LYS A 312 -7.19 -7.93 29.07
N GLN A 313 -6.01 -8.00 28.45
CA GLN A 313 -5.83 -8.66 27.16
C GLN A 313 -6.18 -10.16 27.22
N ARG A 314 -5.83 -10.85 28.31
CA ARG A 314 -6.18 -12.28 28.51
C ARG A 314 -7.68 -12.48 28.65
N SER A 315 -8.38 -11.64 29.42
CA SER A 315 -9.84 -11.78 29.60
C SER A 315 -10.60 -11.50 28.30
N LEU A 316 -10.16 -10.51 27.51
CA LEU A 316 -10.74 -10.22 26.19
C LEU A 316 -10.55 -11.37 25.18
N ARG A 317 -9.43 -12.10 25.26
CA ARG A 317 -9.18 -13.28 24.43
C ARG A 317 -9.97 -14.49 24.88
N ALA A 318 -10.23 -14.64 26.19
CA ALA A 318 -11.03 -15.74 26.72
C ALA A 318 -12.54 -15.57 26.49
N ALA A 319 -12.98 -14.34 26.18
CA ALA A 319 -14.37 -14.02 25.89
C ALA A 319 -14.76 -14.10 24.40
N LYS A 320 -13.78 -14.36 23.51
CA LYS A 320 -13.98 -14.58 22.08
C LYS A 320 -13.89 -16.07 21.76
#